data_AF-A0A847BIN5-F1
#
_entry.id   AF-A0A847BIN5-F1
#
_cell.length_a   1.000
_cell.length_b   1.000
_cell.length_c   1.000
_cell.angle_alpha   90.00
_cell.angle_beta   90.00
_cell.angle_gamma   90.00
#
_symmetry.space_group_name_H-M   'P 1'
#
loop_
_entity.id
_entity.type
_entity.pdbx_description
1 polymer ?
#
loop_
_entity_poly.entity_id
_entity_poly.type
_entity_poly.pdbx_seq_one_letter_code
_entity_poly.pdbx_strand_id
1 'polypeptide(L)' 'MAKDLLSQLKTMSTVVADTGDIDAIRRFEPTDATTNPSLILQAAQHEGRR' A
#
# COMPACT_ATOMS: atom_id res chain seq x y z
N MET A 1 -9.24 -24.04 -0.76
CA MET A 1 -8.40 -22.95 -0.21
C MET A 1 -9.32 -21.76 0.03
N ALA A 2 -9.56 -21.37 1.28
CA ALA A 2 -10.29 -20.12 1.53
C ALA A 2 -9.39 -18.95 1.10
N LYS A 3 -9.91 -18.03 0.28
CA LYS A 3 -9.22 -16.76 -0.03
C LYS A 3 -9.01 -15.98 1.27
N ASP A 4 -7.84 -15.35 1.46
CA ASP A 4 -7.60 -14.50 2.63
C ASP A 4 -8.56 -13.30 2.68
N LEU A 5 -8.62 -12.63 3.83
CA LEU A 5 -9.55 -11.51 4.05
C LEU A 5 -9.33 -10.36 3.05
N LEU A 6 -8.07 -10.07 2.68
CA LEU A 6 -7.75 -9.00 1.73
C LEU A 6 -8.27 -9.34 0.33
N SER A 7 -8.09 -10.58 -0.10
CA SER A 7 -8.58 -11.10 -1.38
C SER A 7 -10.10 -11.10 -1.47
N GLN A 8 -10.80 -11.32 -0.34
CA GLN A 8 -12.25 -11.17 -0.28
C GLN A 8 -12.67 -9.70 -0.33
N LEU A 9 -11.96 -8.80 0.37
CA LEU A 9 -12.27 -7.37 0.37
C LEU A 9 -12.14 -6.75 -1.03
N LYS A 10 -11.11 -7.14 -1.81
CA LYS A 10 -10.92 -6.70 -3.19
C LYS A 10 -12.09 -7.04 -4.12
N THR A 11 -12.92 -8.04 -3.81
CA THR A 11 -14.10 -8.36 -4.64
C THR A 11 -15.31 -7.48 -4.32
N MET A 12 -15.30 -6.77 -3.19
CA MET A 12 -16.42 -5.98 -2.69
C MET A 12 -16.15 -4.48 -2.70
N SER A 13 -14.88 -4.07 -2.72
CA SER A 13 -14.48 -2.68 -2.59
C SER A 13 -13.18 -2.41 -3.33
N THR A 14 -13.00 -1.16 -3.76
CA THR A 14 -11.71 -0.68 -4.26
C THR A 14 -10.75 -0.56 -3.09
N VAL A 15 -9.68 -1.35 -3.13
CA VAL A 15 -8.63 -1.31 -2.10
C VAL A 15 -7.57 -0.30 -2.50
N VAL A 16 -7.27 0.63 -1.60
CA VAL A 16 -6.26 1.68 -1.76
C VAL A 16 -5.19 1.50 -0.69
N ALA A 17 -3.92 1.60 -1.06
CA ALA A 17 -2.83 1.58 -0.09
C ALA A 17 -2.49 3.00 0.38
N ASP A 18 -2.55 3.26 1.69
CA ASP A 18 -2.18 4.55 2.27
C ASP A 18 -0.70 4.56 2.70
N THR A 19 0.20 4.65 1.73
CA THR A 19 1.65 4.60 1.99
C THR A 19 2.48 5.22 0.87
N GLY A 20 3.65 5.75 1.23
CA GLY A 20 4.72 6.12 0.29
C GLY A 20 5.72 4.98 0.02
N ASP A 21 5.50 3.78 0.58
CA ASP A 21 6.41 2.65 0.41
C ASP A 21 6.09 1.79 -0.82
N ILE A 22 6.99 1.85 -1.80
CA ILE A 22 6.89 1.14 -3.08
C ILE A 22 6.83 -0.38 -2.89
N ASP A 23 7.56 -0.94 -1.92
CA ASP A 23 7.59 -2.40 -1.74
C ASP A 23 6.28 -2.93 -1.15
N ALA A 24 5.65 -2.16 -0.27
CA ALA A 24 4.30 -2.45 0.22
C ALA A 24 3.27 -2.39 -0.93
N ILE A 25 3.34 -1.35 -1.79
CA ILE A 25 2.44 -1.22 -2.94
C ILE A 25 2.59 -2.43 -3.87
N ARG A 26 3.82 -2.87 -4.16
CA ARG A 26 4.09 -4.07 -4.97
C ARG A 26 3.57 -5.35 -4.32
N ARG A 27 3.75 -5.51 -3.01
CA ARG A 27 3.32 -6.72 -2.29
C ARG A 27 1.80 -6.87 -2.26
N PHE A 28 1.09 -5.76 -2.06
CA PHE A 28 -0.35 -5.79 -1.84
C PHE A 28 -1.19 -5.53 -3.10
N GLU A 29 -0.56 -5.05 -4.18
CA GLU A 29 -1.21 -4.77 -5.48
C GLU A 29 -2.58 -4.09 -5.31
N PRO A 30 -2.63 -2.91 -4.66
CA PRO A 30 -3.87 -2.15 -4.51
C PRO A 30 -4.31 -1.60 -5.88
N THR A 31 -5.55 -1.14 -5.97
CA THR A 31 -6.02 -0.43 -7.17
C THR A 31 -5.34 0.94 -7.28
N ASP A 32 -5.36 1.69 -6.18
CA ASP A 32 -4.74 3.02 -6.08
C ASP A 32 -3.83 3.09 -4.85
N ALA A 33 -3.02 4.15 -4.77
CA ALA A 33 -2.27 4.48 -3.57
C ALA A 33 -2.49 5.95 -3.20
N THR A 34 -2.67 6.23 -1.90
CA THR A 34 -2.74 7.58 -1.35
C THR A 34 -1.50 7.89 -0.56
N THR A 35 -1.12 9.17 -0.59
CA THR A 35 -0.06 9.72 0.24
C THR A 35 -0.56 10.98 0.93
N ASN A 36 0.16 11.38 1.97
CA ASN A 36 0.01 12.67 2.62
C ASN A 36 1.42 13.17 3.03
N PRO A 37 1.58 14.44 3.44
CA PRO A 37 2.90 14.98 3.77
C PRO A 37 3.69 14.15 4.79
N SER A 38 3.02 13.56 5.79
CA SER A 38 3.65 12.71 6.80
C SER A 38 4.20 11.41 6.20
N LEU A 39 3.42 10.74 5.34
CA LEU A 39 3.85 9.52 4.65
C LEU A 39 5.01 9.78 3.67
N ILE A 40 5.01 10.93 3.01
CA ILE A 40 6.13 11.34 2.16
C ILE A 40 7.40 11.56 2.99
N LEU A 41 7.29 12.25 4.13
CA LEU A 41 8.42 12.48 5.03
C LEU A 41 9.00 11.14 5.53
N GLN A 42 8.14 10.20 5.95
CA GLN A 42 8.56 8.87 6.37
C GLN A 42 9.25 8.09 5.24
N ALA A 43 8.68 8.13 4.03
CA ALA A 43 9.24 7.44 2.87
C ALA A 43 10.60 8.02 2.42
N ALA A 44 10.84 9.32 2.64
CA ALA A 44 12.11 9.99 2.37
C ALA A 44 13.18 9.69 3.44
N GLN A 45 12.77 9.32 4.65
CA GLN A 45 13.67 8.93 5.74
C GLN A 45 14.09 7.44 5.65
N HIS A 46 13.42 6.64 4.82
CA HIS A 46 13.76 5.23 4.62
C HIS A 46 15.20 5.09 4.10
N GLU A 47 16.05 4.43 4.89
CA GLU A 47 17.50 4.32 4.67
C GLU A 47 17.87 3.67 3.33
N GLY A 48 17.01 2.81 2.78
CA GLY A 48 17.21 2.12 1.50
C GLY A 48 17.02 3.00 0.24
N ARG A 49 16.71 4.29 0.38
CA ARG A 49 16.55 5.23 -0.75
C ARG A 49 17.58 6.38 -0.74
N ARG A 50 18.59 6.32 0.13
CA ARG A 50 19.74 7.24 0.12
C ARG A 50 20.81 6.80 -0.86
#